data_AF-A0A945HEZ9-F1
#
_entry.id   AF-A0A945HEZ9-F1
#
_cell.length_a   1.000
_cell.length_b   1.000
_cell.length_c   1.000
_cell.angle_alpha   90.00
_cell.angle_beta   90.00
_cell.angle_gamma   90.00
#
_symmetry.space_group_name_H-M   'P 1'
#
loop_
_entity.id
_entity.type
_entity.pdbx_description
1 polymer ?
#
loop_
_entity_poly.entity_id
_entity_poly.type
_entity_poly.pdbx_seq_one_letter_code
_entity_poly.pdbx_strand_id
1 'polypeptide(L)'
;MNKDPWTTVAYRALPTADEMPPVYHEWLHWLPLYEDKPIHTVRAYGQGVRRVVSYMDVGPGGFGPDSLDQAGLTDTVRSMRSDPEVSRATLNQTLAALKSFFDFCIADRLVKQVPDIARIRKVARLDVPQVDPEYYRPDEIRELYTEASSQDNGQGRVRWASRDLAMC
;
A
#
# COMPACT_ATOMS: atom_id res chain seq x y z
N MET A 1 26.04 -3.07 26.64
CA MET A 1 24.58 -3.35 26.67
C MET A 1 24.17 -3.74 25.26
N ASN A 2 24.02 -5.05 25.03
CA ASN A 2 23.62 -5.62 23.76
C ASN A 2 22.19 -5.17 23.42
N LYS A 3 22.01 -4.58 22.25
CA LYS A 3 20.68 -4.45 21.64
C LYS A 3 20.50 -5.71 20.79
N ASP A 4 19.52 -6.54 21.15
CA ASP A 4 19.16 -7.70 20.35
C ASP A 4 18.79 -7.26 18.92
N PRO A 5 19.42 -7.81 17.86
CA PRO A 5 19.18 -7.42 16.48
C PRO A 5 17.88 -7.98 15.88
N TRP A 6 17.03 -8.63 16.69
CA TRP A 6 15.81 -9.31 16.24
C TRP A 6 14.58 -8.83 17.03
N THR A 7 14.39 -7.52 17.14
CA THR A 7 13.06 -7.00 17.47
C THR A 7 12.14 -7.40 16.33
N THR A 8 11.36 -8.48 16.52
CA THR A 8 10.25 -8.81 15.63
C THR A 8 9.27 -7.65 15.69
N VAL A 9 9.35 -6.78 14.69
CA VAL A 9 8.44 -5.65 14.51
C VAL A 9 7.05 -6.24 14.31
N ALA A 10 6.18 -6.11 15.31
CA ALA A 10 4.84 -6.66 15.28
C ALA A 10 3.99 -5.81 14.34
N TYR A 11 3.78 -6.30 13.11
CA TYR A 11 2.94 -5.65 12.12
C TYR A 11 1.62 -5.15 12.74
N ARG A 12 1.27 -3.88 12.50
CA ARG A 12 -0.01 -3.33 12.97
C ARG A 12 -1.18 -4.22 12.53
N ALA A 13 -1.93 -4.73 13.50
CA ALA A 13 -3.15 -5.48 13.24
C ALA A 13 -4.19 -4.58 12.58
N LEU A 14 -4.71 -5.02 11.43
CA LEU A 14 -5.77 -4.31 10.72
C LEU A 14 -7.13 -4.84 11.15
N PRO A 15 -8.17 -3.99 11.18
CA PRO A 15 -9.54 -4.46 11.23
C PRO A 15 -9.78 -5.53 10.17
N THR A 16 -10.53 -6.55 10.53
CA THR A 16 -11.06 -7.54 9.59
C THR A 16 -12.07 -6.87 8.66
N ALA A 17 -12.38 -7.51 7.53
CA ALA A 17 -13.37 -6.96 6.62
C ALA A 17 -14.76 -6.88 7.28
N ASP A 18 -15.12 -7.84 8.14
CA ASP A 18 -16.45 -7.93 8.74
C ASP A 18 -16.68 -6.90 9.86
N GLU A 19 -15.61 -6.34 10.43
CA GLU A 19 -15.67 -5.23 11.40
C GLU A 19 -15.93 -3.87 10.73
N MET A 20 -15.80 -3.80 9.41
CA MET A 20 -15.99 -2.57 8.66
C MET A 20 -17.48 -2.24 8.46
N PRO A 21 -17.83 -0.96 8.34
CA PRO A 21 -19.22 -0.52 8.21
C PRO A 21 -19.82 -0.94 6.85
N PRO A 22 -21.16 -1.00 6.72
CA PRO A 22 -21.82 -1.35 5.46
C PRO A 22 -21.35 -0.52 4.24
N VAL A 23 -21.13 0.78 4.43
CA VAL A 23 -20.63 1.69 3.39
C VAL A 23 -19.28 1.26 2.78
N TYR A 24 -18.42 0.60 3.56
CA TYR A 24 -17.16 0.05 3.05
C TYR A 24 -17.43 -1.13 2.11
N HIS A 25 -18.36 -2.02 2.47
CA HIS A 25 -18.71 -3.17 1.63
C HIS A 25 -19.42 -2.73 0.36
N GLU A 26 -20.33 -1.76 0.43
CA GLU A 26 -20.99 -1.18 -0.74
C GLU A 26 -19.98 -0.59 -1.72
N TRP A 27 -19.02 0.20 -1.22
CA TRP A 27 -17.92 0.71 -2.02
C TRP A 27 -17.10 -0.40 -2.69
N LEU A 28 -16.77 -1.49 -1.98
CA LEU A 28 -16.02 -2.61 -2.58
C LEU A 28 -16.79 -3.28 -3.73
N HIS A 29 -18.12 -3.33 -3.66
CA HIS A 29 -18.96 -3.81 -4.76
C HIS A 29 -19.08 -2.80 -5.90
N TRP A 30 -19.00 -1.51 -5.60
CA TRP A 30 -19.03 -0.42 -6.58
C TRP A 30 -17.77 -0.37 -7.45
N LEU A 31 -16.59 -0.66 -6.88
CA LEU A 31 -15.29 -0.64 -7.58
C LEU A 31 -15.24 -1.39 -8.92
N PRO A 32 -15.62 -2.69 -9.01
CA PRO A 32 -15.61 -3.41 -10.29
C PRO A 32 -16.70 -2.95 -11.26
N LEU A 33 -17.80 -2.36 -10.77
CA LEU A 33 -18.95 -1.96 -11.59
C LEU A 33 -18.77 -0.59 -12.24
N TYR A 34 -18.09 0.33 -11.55
CA TYR A 34 -18.01 1.74 -11.96
C TYR A 34 -16.58 2.26 -12.20
N GLU A 35 -15.56 1.60 -11.64
CA GLU A 35 -14.14 1.92 -11.89
C GLU A 35 -13.38 0.82 -12.65
N ASP A 36 -14.09 -0.24 -13.09
CA ASP A 36 -13.52 -1.42 -13.77
C ASP A 36 -12.32 -2.04 -13.01
N LYS A 37 -12.32 -1.95 -11.68
CA LYS A 37 -11.19 -2.46 -10.89
C LYS A 37 -11.19 -3.99 -10.84
N PRO A 38 -10.06 -4.64 -11.17
CA PRO A 38 -9.94 -6.09 -11.03
C PRO A 38 -9.89 -6.51 -9.56
N ILE A 39 -10.21 -7.78 -9.29
CA ILE A 39 -10.34 -8.35 -7.93
C ILE A 39 -9.11 -8.07 -7.04
N HIS A 40 -7.90 -8.16 -7.59
CA HIS A 40 -6.68 -7.90 -6.82
C HIS A 40 -6.57 -6.44 -6.37
N THR A 41 -7.03 -5.50 -7.19
CA THR A 41 -7.07 -4.07 -6.84
C THR A 41 -8.15 -3.78 -5.82
N VAL A 42 -9.33 -4.40 -5.94
CA VAL A 42 -10.40 -4.33 -4.92
C VAL A 42 -9.89 -4.77 -3.55
N ARG A 43 -9.17 -5.91 -3.50
CA ARG A 43 -8.54 -6.39 -2.25
C ARG A 43 -7.51 -5.43 -1.69
N ALA A 44 -6.63 -4.90 -2.56
CA ALA A 44 -5.60 -3.96 -2.16
C ALA A 44 -6.19 -2.63 -1.65
N TYR A 45 -7.25 -2.14 -2.30
CA TYR A 45 -7.96 -0.93 -1.90
C TYR A 45 -8.68 -1.12 -0.57
N GLY A 46 -9.38 -2.25 -0.39
CA GLY A 46 -10.01 -2.61 0.87
C GLY A 46 -8.99 -2.70 2.02
N GLN A 47 -7.82 -3.29 1.78
CA GLN A 47 -6.73 -3.28 2.76
C GLN A 47 -6.19 -1.86 3.03
N GLY A 48 -6.11 -1.03 1.99
CA GLY A 48 -5.74 0.38 2.10
C GLY A 48 -6.63 1.15 3.07
N VAL A 49 -7.95 1.08 2.89
CA VAL A 49 -8.91 1.77 3.78
C VAL A 49 -8.87 1.21 5.20
N ARG A 50 -8.82 -0.12 5.38
CA ARG A 50 -8.67 -0.73 6.71
C ARG A 50 -7.38 -0.32 7.42
N ARG A 51 -6.31 -0.06 6.66
CA ARG A 51 -5.08 0.53 7.19
C ARG A 51 -5.32 1.95 7.69
N VAL A 52 -6.05 2.80 6.99
CA VAL A 52 -6.35 4.15 7.49
C VAL A 52 -7.11 4.08 8.82
N VAL A 53 -8.15 3.25 8.87
CA VAL A 53 -8.97 3.06 10.07
C VAL A 53 -8.15 2.62 11.27
N SER A 54 -7.13 1.79 11.08
CA SER A 54 -6.27 1.38 12.20
C SER A 54 -5.39 2.50 12.77
N TYR A 55 -5.26 3.65 12.09
CA TYR A 55 -4.58 4.86 12.59
C TYR A 55 -5.57 5.95 13.03
N MET A 56 -6.87 5.74 12.89
CA MET A 56 -7.88 6.67 13.37
C MET A 56 -8.19 6.43 14.85
N ASP A 57 -8.63 7.47 15.55
CA ASP A 57 -9.13 7.37 16.92
C ASP A 57 -10.58 6.86 17.02
N VAL A 58 -11.19 6.48 15.89
CA VAL A 58 -12.53 5.90 15.84
C VAL A 58 -12.44 4.39 15.63
N GLY A 59 -13.31 3.63 16.30
CA GLY A 59 -13.41 2.20 16.07
C GLY A 59 -13.86 1.87 14.62
N PRO A 60 -13.60 0.64 14.12
CA PRO A 60 -13.86 0.29 12.73
C PRO A 60 -15.29 0.57 12.24
N GLY A 61 -16.30 0.23 13.05
CA GLY A 61 -17.71 0.50 12.72
C GLY A 61 -18.11 1.98 12.71
N GLY A 62 -17.27 2.87 13.25
CA GLY A 62 -17.45 4.32 13.21
C GLY A 62 -16.85 4.98 11.96
N PHE A 63 -16.17 4.22 11.11
CA PHE A 63 -15.71 4.72 9.83
C PHE A 63 -16.90 5.04 8.91
N GLY A 64 -16.75 6.08 8.10
CA GLY A 64 -17.80 6.52 7.20
C GLY A 64 -17.44 7.78 6.43
N PRO A 65 -18.34 8.27 5.58
CA PRO A 65 -18.08 9.42 4.71
C PRO A 65 -17.66 10.69 5.47
N ASP A 66 -18.23 10.90 6.67
CA ASP A 66 -17.95 12.07 7.52
C ASP A 66 -16.92 11.79 8.63
N SER A 67 -16.33 10.59 8.66
CA SER A 67 -15.42 10.18 9.73
C SER A 67 -14.05 10.86 9.68
N LEU A 68 -13.73 11.52 8.57
CA LEU A 68 -12.45 12.20 8.34
C LEU A 68 -12.68 13.55 7.67
N ASP A 69 -12.52 14.62 8.44
CA ASP A 69 -12.34 15.95 7.86
C ASP A 69 -10.89 16.12 7.33
N GLN A 70 -10.62 17.28 6.71
CA GLN A 70 -9.31 17.56 6.14
C GLN A 70 -8.18 17.48 7.17
N ALA A 71 -8.42 17.94 8.40
CA ALA A 71 -7.41 17.99 9.45
C ALA A 71 -7.13 16.58 9.98
N GLY A 72 -8.18 15.84 10.34
CA GLY A 72 -8.10 14.46 10.82
C GLY A 72 -7.41 13.54 9.83
N LEU A 73 -7.71 13.65 8.54
CA LEU A 73 -7.02 12.84 7.52
C LEU A 73 -5.54 13.26 7.36
N THR A 74 -5.24 14.56 7.45
CA THR A 74 -3.84 15.02 7.39
C THR A 74 -3.02 14.47 8.55
N ASP A 75 -3.58 14.48 9.76
CA ASP A 75 -2.90 13.96 10.95
C ASP A 75 -2.79 12.44 10.95
N THR A 76 -3.82 11.73 10.47
CA THR A 76 -3.77 10.28 10.22
C THR A 76 -2.63 9.94 9.26
N VAL A 77 -2.51 10.65 8.15
CA VAL A 77 -1.46 10.42 7.14
C VAL A 77 -0.06 10.77 7.68
N ARG A 78 0.06 11.79 8.53
CA ARG A 78 1.32 12.09 9.23
C ARG A 78 1.69 10.95 10.17
N SER A 79 0.75 10.43 10.96
CA SER A 79 0.99 9.28 11.84
C SER A 79 1.42 8.05 11.05
N MET A 80 0.75 7.75 9.93
CA MET A 80 1.14 6.66 9.05
C MET A 80 2.55 6.86 8.47
N ARG A 81 2.90 8.08 8.06
CA ARG A 81 4.21 8.38 7.48
C ARG A 81 5.35 8.28 8.51
N SER A 82 5.07 8.59 9.77
CA SER A 82 6.02 8.45 10.87
C SER A 82 6.21 7.01 11.33
N ASP A 83 5.37 6.08 10.87
CA ASP A 83 5.46 4.67 11.18
C ASP A 83 6.51 3.98 10.29
N PRO A 84 7.58 3.39 10.86
CA PRO A 84 8.63 2.74 10.08
C PRO A 84 8.15 1.51 9.30
N GLU A 85 6.99 0.93 9.65
CA GLU A 85 6.41 -0.20 8.93
C GLU A 85 5.69 0.20 7.64
N VAL A 86 5.36 1.49 7.48
CA VAL A 86 4.60 1.98 6.34
C VAL A 86 5.53 2.55 5.29
N SER A 87 5.76 1.76 4.23
CA SER A 87 6.51 2.24 3.08
C SER A 87 5.78 3.39 2.36
N ARG A 88 6.54 4.23 1.65
CA ARG A 88 5.99 5.30 0.80
C ARG A 88 5.03 4.74 -0.26
N ALA A 89 5.33 3.59 -0.83
CA ALA A 89 4.48 2.92 -1.81
C ALA A 89 3.15 2.48 -1.18
N THR A 90 3.21 1.90 0.02
CA THR A 90 2.03 1.50 0.80
C THR A 90 1.14 2.70 1.13
N LEU A 91 1.73 3.83 1.53
CA LEU A 91 1.00 5.06 1.82
C LEU A 91 0.33 5.63 0.56
N ASN A 92 1.03 5.63 -0.58
CA ASN A 92 0.45 6.08 -1.85
C ASN A 92 -0.70 5.20 -2.34
N GLN A 93 -0.58 3.88 -2.22
CA GLN A 93 -1.66 2.94 -2.51
C GLN A 93 -2.87 3.19 -1.59
N THR A 94 -2.61 3.44 -0.30
CA THR A 94 -3.65 3.75 0.68
C THR A 94 -4.39 5.05 0.33
N LEU A 95 -3.67 6.10 -0.06
CA LEU A 95 -4.28 7.35 -0.51
C LEU A 95 -5.04 7.21 -1.84
N ALA A 96 -4.63 6.30 -2.72
CA ALA A 96 -5.39 5.99 -3.94
C ALA A 96 -6.73 5.32 -3.59
N ALA A 97 -6.72 4.37 -2.65
CA ALA A 97 -7.92 3.73 -2.14
C ALA A 97 -8.88 4.73 -1.49
N LEU A 98 -8.37 5.64 -0.65
CA LEU A 98 -9.18 6.70 -0.04
C LEU A 98 -9.79 7.65 -1.07
N LYS A 99 -9.03 8.04 -2.10
CA LYS A 99 -9.58 8.86 -3.18
C LYS A 99 -10.78 8.16 -3.83
N SER A 100 -10.64 6.88 -4.17
CA SER A 100 -11.74 6.10 -4.75
C SER A 100 -12.93 5.96 -3.81
N PHE A 101 -12.71 5.73 -2.51
CA PHE A 101 -13.78 5.71 -1.51
C PHE A 101 -14.54 7.03 -1.47
N PHE A 102 -13.84 8.17 -1.48
CA PHE A 102 -14.47 9.48 -1.51
C PHE A 102 -15.18 9.79 -2.83
N ASP A 103 -14.63 9.35 -3.98
CA ASP A 103 -15.30 9.45 -5.28
C ASP A 103 -16.66 8.70 -5.24
N PHE A 104 -16.69 7.50 -4.64
CA PHE A 104 -17.93 6.76 -4.38
C PHE A 104 -18.90 7.54 -3.48
N CYS A 105 -18.44 8.08 -2.34
CA CYS A 105 -19.30 8.84 -1.43
C CYS A 105 -19.93 10.08 -2.09
N ILE A 106 -19.22 10.73 -3.02
CA ILE A 106 -19.75 11.83 -3.82
C ILE A 106 -20.74 11.33 -4.87
N ALA A 107 -20.41 10.25 -5.59
CA ALA A 107 -21.26 9.67 -6.64
C ALA A 107 -22.64 9.23 -6.09
N ASP A 108 -22.62 8.55 -4.95
CA ASP A 108 -23.83 8.06 -4.27
C ASP A 108 -24.49 9.13 -3.37
N ARG A 109 -23.98 10.37 -3.41
CA ARG A 109 -24.50 11.54 -2.68
C ARG A 109 -24.56 11.34 -1.17
N LEU A 110 -23.66 10.53 -0.63
CA LEU A 110 -23.52 10.29 0.80
C LEU A 110 -22.98 11.55 1.51
N VAL A 111 -22.15 12.35 0.82
CA VAL A 111 -21.61 13.61 1.32
C VAL A 111 -21.60 14.70 0.23
N LYS A 112 -21.50 15.96 0.66
CA LYS A 112 -21.42 17.12 -0.24
C LYS A 112 -19.99 17.51 -0.60
N GLN A 113 -19.04 17.21 0.29
CA GLN A 113 -17.63 17.58 0.15
C GLN A 113 -16.78 16.48 0.79
N VAL A 114 -15.57 16.30 0.27
CA VAL A 114 -14.60 15.31 0.75
C VAL A 114 -13.24 15.98 0.92
N PRO A 115 -12.36 15.44 1.78
CA PRO A 115 -10.99 15.93 1.94
C PRO A 115 -10.21 15.95 0.61
N ASP A 116 -9.36 16.97 0.45
CA ASP A 116 -8.46 17.11 -0.69
C ASP A 116 -7.24 16.19 -0.53
N ILE A 117 -7.33 14.99 -1.12
CA ILE A 117 -6.26 14.00 -1.16
C ILE A 117 -5.02 14.52 -1.89
N ALA A 118 -5.16 15.37 -2.90
CA ALA A 118 -4.02 15.91 -3.65
C ALA A 118 -3.20 16.85 -2.77
N ARG A 119 -3.87 17.70 -1.98
CA ARG A 119 -3.22 18.54 -0.98
C ARG A 119 -2.50 17.72 0.08
N ILE A 120 -3.09 16.63 0.55
CA ILE A 120 -2.47 15.73 1.52
C ILE A 120 -1.19 15.10 0.96
N ARG A 121 -1.23 14.58 -0.27
CA ARG A 121 -0.04 14.03 -0.96
C ARG A 121 1.09 15.04 -1.05
N LYS A 122 0.77 16.29 -1.40
CA LYS A 122 1.74 17.39 -1.50
C LYS A 122 2.39 17.72 -0.15
N VAL A 123 1.59 17.86 0.91
CA VAL A 123 2.09 18.15 2.27
C VAL A 123 2.94 16.98 2.79
N ALA A 124 2.53 15.75 2.48
CA ALA A 124 3.27 14.54 2.83
C ALA A 124 4.48 14.28 1.91
N ARG A 125 4.74 15.14 0.92
CA ARG A 125 5.82 15.00 -0.08
C ARG A 125 5.83 13.60 -0.72
N LEU A 126 4.65 13.08 -1.07
CA LEU A 126 4.49 11.70 -1.54
C LEU A 126 4.62 11.52 -3.05
N ASP A 127 4.92 12.59 -3.79
CA ASP A 127 5.12 12.57 -5.23
C ASP A 127 6.11 11.47 -5.63
N VAL A 128 5.61 10.41 -6.26
CA VAL A 128 6.41 9.26 -6.65
C VAL A 128 7.26 9.66 -7.85
N PRO A 129 8.61 9.62 -7.75
CA PRO A 129 9.43 9.68 -8.95
C PRO A 129 9.06 8.49 -9.82
N GLN A 130 8.59 8.73 -11.03
CA GLN A 130 8.48 7.66 -12.02
C GLN A 130 9.90 7.27 -12.40
N VAL A 131 10.39 6.18 -11.81
CA VAL A 131 11.66 5.58 -12.19
C VAL A 131 11.33 4.62 -13.33
N ASP A 132 11.98 4.81 -14.47
CA ASP A 132 11.93 3.84 -15.56
C ASP A 132 12.61 2.55 -15.07
N PRO A 133 11.89 1.42 -14.96
CA PRO A 133 12.50 0.19 -14.48
C PRO A 133 13.65 -0.20 -15.40
N GLU A 134 14.84 -0.46 -14.84
CA GLU A 134 15.94 -0.99 -15.62
C GLU A 134 15.63 -2.46 -15.95
N TYR A 135 15.34 -2.72 -17.21
CA TYR A 135 15.08 -4.06 -17.72
C TYR A 135 16.39 -4.71 -18.14
N TYR A 136 16.55 -6.00 -17.81
CA TYR A 136 17.65 -6.79 -18.36
C TYR A 136 17.61 -6.77 -19.89
N ARG A 137 18.75 -6.49 -20.50
CA ARG A 137 18.96 -6.57 -21.94
C ARG A 137 19.09 -8.03 -22.39
N PRO A 138 18.82 -8.34 -23.67
CA PRO A 138 18.84 -9.72 -24.16
C PRO A 138 20.17 -10.47 -23.95
N ASP A 139 21.30 -9.76 -23.97
CA ASP A 139 22.63 -10.25 -23.64
C ASP A 139 22.78 -10.58 -22.15
N GLU A 140 22.36 -9.67 -21.25
CA GLU A 140 22.36 -9.91 -19.80
C GLU A 140 21.45 -11.10 -19.42
N ILE A 141 20.32 -11.27 -20.10
CA ILE A 141 19.45 -12.44 -19.94
C ILE A 141 20.18 -13.72 -20.37
N ARG A 142 20.90 -13.70 -21.50
CA ARG A 142 21.65 -14.87 -21.98
C ARG A 142 22.76 -15.24 -21.01
N GLU A 143 23.50 -14.26 -20.52
CA GLU A 143 24.53 -14.46 -19.50
C GLU A 143 23.96 -15.10 -18.23
N LEU A 144 22.78 -14.65 -17.77
CA LEU A 144 22.07 -15.24 -16.63
C LEU A 144 21.78 -16.74 -16.84
N TYR A 145 21.29 -17.12 -18.03
CA TYR A 145 21.01 -18.52 -18.37
C TYR A 145 22.28 -19.35 -18.56
N THR A 146 23.35 -18.77 -19.12
CA THR A 146 24.65 -19.41 -19.25
C THR A 146 25.27 -19.69 -17.87
N GLU A 147 25.22 -18.73 -16.96
CA GLU A 147 25.68 -18.89 -15.58
C GLU A 147 24.88 -19.98 -14.86
N ALA A 148 23.55 -19.97 -14.99
CA ALA A 148 22.67 -20.95 -14.37
C ALA A 148 22.89 -22.40 -14.89
N SER A 149 23.38 -22.56 -16.11
CA SER A 149 23.63 -23.86 -16.75
C SER A 149 25.07 -24.37 -16.59
N SER A 150 25.96 -23.59 -16.00
CA SER A 150 27.33 -24.02 -15.71
C SER A 150 27.35 -25.10 -14.59
N GLN A 151 28.15 -26.15 -14.79
CA GLN A 151 28.14 -27.38 -13.97
C GLN A 151 28.74 -27.24 -12.56
N ASP A 152 29.14 -26.05 -12.12
CA ASP A 152 29.63 -25.82 -10.75
C ASP A 152 28.49 -25.78 -9.71
N ASN A 153 27.23 -25.89 -10.15
CA ASN A 153 26.04 -26.05 -9.32
C ASN A 153 25.79 -27.48 -8.81
N GLY A 154 26.80 -28.37 -8.87
CA GLY A 154 26.71 -29.79 -8.52
C GLY A 154 26.40 -30.11 -7.04
N GLN A 155 26.21 -29.12 -6.16
CA GLN A 155 25.81 -29.32 -4.77
C GLN A 155 24.70 -28.36 -4.34
N GLY A 156 23.45 -28.64 -4.74
CA GLY A 156 22.22 -28.41 -3.96
C GLY A 156 21.90 -27.02 -3.37
N ARG A 157 22.73 -25.99 -3.57
CA ARG A 157 22.52 -24.60 -3.15
C ARG A 157 23.02 -23.74 -4.28
N VAL A 158 22.09 -23.16 -5.02
CA VAL A 158 22.38 -22.16 -6.04
C VAL A 158 23.09 -20.99 -5.36
N ARG A 159 24.41 -20.90 -5.48
CA ARG A 159 25.19 -19.75 -5.00
C ARG A 159 25.26 -18.75 -6.15
N TRP A 160 24.43 -17.74 -6.10
CA TRP A 160 24.43 -16.64 -7.06
C TRP A 160 25.53 -15.62 -6.69
N ALA A 161 26.76 -15.83 -7.15
CA ALA A 161 27.86 -14.89 -6.89
C ALA A 161 27.54 -13.46 -7.38
N SER A 162 26.85 -13.32 -8.51
CA SER A 162 26.42 -12.01 -9.04
C SER A 162 25.35 -11.34 -8.18
N ARG A 163 24.48 -12.10 -7.51
CA ARG A 163 23.47 -11.55 -6.57
C ARG A 163 24.14 -11.00 -5.31
N ASP A 164 25.14 -11.71 -4.80
CA ASP A 164 25.84 -11.30 -3.59
C ASP A 164 26.81 -10.13 -3.85
N LEU A 165 27.27 -9.92 -5.09
CA LEU A 165 28.00 -8.72 -5.52
C LEU A 165 27.11 -7.48 -5.72
N ALA A 166 25.84 -7.65 -6.10
CA ALA A 166 24.90 -6.56 -6.31
C ALA A 166 24.23 -6.03 -5.02
N MET A 167 24.51 -6.67 -3.86
CA MET A 167 23.90 -6.35 -2.55
C MET A 167 24.89 -5.67 -1.57
N CYS A 168 26.04 -5.20 -2.05
CA CYS A 168 27.01 -4.39 -1.30
C CYS A 168 26.88 -2.90 -1.63
#